data_AF-A0A7S2EIB5-F1
#
_entry.id   AF-A0A7S2EIB5-F1
#
_cell.length_a   1.000
_cell.length_b   1.000
_cell.length_c   1.000
_cell.angle_alpha   90.00
_cell.angle_beta   90.00
_cell.angle_gamma   90.00
#
_symmetry.space_group_name_H-M   'P 1'
#
loop_
_entity.id
_entity.type
_entity.pdbx_description
1 polymer ?
#
loop_
_entity_poly.entity_id
_entity_poly.type
_entity_poly.pdbx_seq_one_letter_code
_entity_poly.pdbx_strand_id
1 'polypeptide(L)'
;CLVNRLHLLFANSYTKKWEWNSGLLYESYFYSFVPSHLIKSGDNNACYLLLCHEGFLRSRIQSMGLKKGFKKHCCDVEMLEDYSQTVDETGAANSSKILKHLEIFQTMQNYLETQLHNFESLPGGDKSPAFPRKDIGEAFDFLGTSLQKHHLWAQAQDMFSEALTIFQGMGLTDDSPEIVRTKFHASAAALPKLVLVPRTSSSCVKLKNALEIIEANKGTMLEAMEQENDKDCGISLELSSHPGQAVVLMRPGYSGLAGAYARTLSFGPKESAIFLCPRGEMLWRPDDDSLLASFKGSHMGDSIFLVPSYMWKSRQKFLSSLFDCHFGVNPDGTISPKVNPDLAVGIGPYPAVLVARNSPSRFIFKHGQELVKKQQKRVGHIRVRQEGLPLVLASHPGWALQAQLGSPLNFGAFRINFIGMSVAD
;
A
#
# COMPACT_ATOMS: atom_id res chain seq x y z
N CYS A 1 22.83 2.58 -28.77
CA CYS A 1 23.06 1.24 -29.36
C CYS A 1 22.08 0.17 -28.89
N LEU A 2 21.87 -0.05 -27.59
CA LEU A 2 20.95 -1.10 -27.08
C LEU A 2 19.49 -0.87 -27.50
N VAL A 3 18.96 0.36 -27.37
CA VAL A 3 17.60 0.71 -27.82
C VAL A 3 17.43 0.51 -29.33
N ASN A 4 18.42 0.90 -30.14
CA ASN A 4 18.38 0.66 -31.60
C ASN A 4 18.49 -0.83 -31.94
N ARG A 5 19.27 -1.61 -31.19
CA ARG A 5 19.31 -3.07 -31.32
C ARG A 5 18.02 -3.74 -30.88
N LEU A 6 17.35 -3.24 -29.83
CA LEU A 6 16.04 -3.72 -29.38
C LEU A 6 14.96 -3.34 -30.40
N HIS A 7 14.97 -2.12 -30.94
CA HIS A 7 14.10 -1.75 -32.07
C HIS A 7 14.29 -2.69 -33.26
N LEU A 8 15.54 -3.01 -33.62
CA LEU A 8 15.85 -3.96 -34.70
C LEU A 8 15.45 -5.41 -34.35
N LEU A 9 15.64 -5.85 -33.11
CA LEU A 9 15.25 -7.18 -32.64
C LEU A 9 13.72 -7.34 -32.58
N PHE A 10 12.99 -6.35 -32.10
CA PHE A 10 11.52 -6.34 -32.08
C PHE A 10 10.93 -6.17 -33.48
N ALA A 11 11.57 -5.36 -34.35
CA ALA A 11 11.21 -5.30 -35.76
C ALA A 11 11.41 -6.65 -36.48
N ASN A 12 12.47 -7.40 -36.15
CA ASN A 12 12.75 -8.70 -36.79
C ASN A 12 11.98 -9.89 -36.20
N SER A 13 11.59 -9.84 -34.92
CA SER A 13 10.87 -10.96 -34.26
C SER A 13 9.35 -10.93 -34.47
N TYR A 14 8.76 -9.76 -34.76
CA TYR A 14 7.31 -9.60 -34.95
C TYR A 14 6.86 -9.35 -36.40
N THR A 15 7.78 -9.30 -37.36
CA THR A 15 7.48 -9.06 -38.79
C THR A 15 6.84 -10.23 -39.53
N LYS A 16 6.64 -11.40 -38.92
CA LYS A 16 6.08 -12.55 -39.65
C LYS A 16 4.55 -12.57 -39.82
N LYS A 17 3.75 -11.61 -39.33
CA LYS A 17 2.31 -11.63 -39.64
C LYS A 17 1.43 -10.37 -39.50
N TRP A 18 1.97 -9.18 -39.29
CA TRP A 18 1.11 -8.00 -39.08
C TRP A 18 1.65 -6.78 -39.84
N GLU A 19 1.10 -6.52 -41.02
CA GLU A 19 1.28 -5.26 -41.75
C GLU A 19 0.42 -4.17 -41.09
N TRP A 20 1.02 -3.34 -40.23
CA TRP A 20 0.37 -2.12 -39.75
C TRP A 20 0.93 -0.91 -40.50
N ASN A 21 0.09 -0.32 -41.36
CA ASN A 21 0.29 1.01 -41.90
C ASN A 21 -0.04 2.06 -40.82
N SER A 22 0.93 2.42 -39.96
CA SER A 22 0.97 3.69 -39.19
C SER A 22 2.12 3.70 -38.17
N GLY A 23 3.20 4.44 -38.46
CA GLY A 23 4.38 4.54 -37.58
C GLY A 23 4.10 5.02 -36.14
N LEU A 24 3.04 5.82 -35.93
CA LEU A 24 2.65 6.32 -34.61
C LEU A 24 2.07 5.25 -33.68
N LEU A 25 1.40 4.24 -34.22
CA LEU A 25 0.84 3.14 -33.43
C LEU A 25 1.96 2.21 -32.92
N TYR A 26 3.04 2.07 -33.69
CA TYR A 26 4.18 1.24 -33.32
C TYR A 26 4.99 1.84 -32.14
N GLU A 27 5.20 3.15 -32.12
CA GLU A 27 5.95 3.81 -31.04
C GLU A 27 5.24 3.71 -29.69
N SER A 28 3.93 4.01 -29.66
CA SER A 28 3.15 3.93 -28.42
C SER A 28 3.11 2.50 -27.86
N TYR A 29 3.03 1.49 -28.74
CA TYR A 29 3.11 0.09 -28.36
C TYR A 29 4.50 -0.26 -27.80
N PHE A 30 5.58 0.16 -28.45
CA PHE A 30 6.95 -0.12 -28.01
C PHE A 30 7.17 0.38 -26.58
N TYR A 31 6.88 1.66 -26.32
CA TYR A 31 7.06 2.25 -24.99
C TYR A 31 6.10 1.70 -23.95
N SER A 32 4.98 1.11 -24.34
CA SER A 32 4.01 0.51 -23.42
C SER A 32 4.33 -0.94 -23.08
N PHE A 33 4.81 -1.76 -24.01
CA PHE A 33 4.80 -3.22 -23.82
C PHE A 33 6.17 -3.87 -23.75
N VAL A 34 7.23 -3.22 -24.22
CA VAL A 34 8.56 -3.87 -24.29
C VAL A 34 9.09 -4.32 -22.94
N PRO A 35 9.11 -3.50 -21.86
CA PRO A 35 9.56 -3.99 -20.55
C PRO A 35 8.72 -5.17 -20.07
N SER A 36 7.42 -5.15 -20.34
CA SER A 36 6.52 -6.23 -19.96
C SER A 36 6.82 -7.55 -20.69
N HIS A 37 7.21 -7.48 -21.96
CA HIS A 37 7.66 -8.66 -22.72
C HIS A 37 9.00 -9.19 -22.20
N LEU A 38 9.96 -8.31 -21.90
CA LEU A 38 11.26 -8.71 -21.35
C LEU A 38 11.12 -9.41 -19.98
N ILE A 39 10.25 -8.91 -19.11
CA ILE A 39 9.95 -9.55 -17.82
C ILE A 39 9.34 -10.93 -18.03
N LYS A 40 8.33 -11.03 -18.89
CA LYS A 40 7.66 -12.33 -19.19
C LYS A 40 8.57 -13.34 -19.86
N SER A 41 9.56 -12.90 -20.64
CA SER A 41 10.57 -13.77 -21.25
C SER A 41 11.69 -14.16 -20.27
N GLY A 42 11.69 -13.62 -19.05
CA GLY A 42 12.73 -13.86 -18.04
C GLY A 42 14.02 -13.05 -18.23
N ASP A 43 14.06 -12.10 -19.18
CA ASP A 43 15.22 -11.23 -19.40
C ASP A 43 15.14 -9.97 -18.52
N ASN A 44 15.14 -10.21 -17.20
CA ASN A 44 15.01 -9.18 -16.19
C ASN A 44 16.17 -8.17 -16.21
N ASN A 45 17.37 -8.61 -16.61
CA ASN A 45 18.53 -7.73 -16.72
C ASN A 45 18.40 -6.76 -17.91
N ALA A 46 17.93 -7.21 -19.08
CA ALA A 46 17.67 -6.31 -20.19
C ALA A 46 16.54 -5.32 -19.86
N CYS A 47 15.47 -5.80 -19.19
CA CYS A 47 14.39 -4.94 -18.72
C CYS A 47 14.92 -3.85 -17.79
N TYR A 48 15.76 -4.24 -16.81
CA TYR A 48 16.38 -3.33 -15.87
C TYR A 48 17.21 -2.24 -16.58
N LEU A 49 18.13 -2.64 -17.47
CA LEU A 49 18.95 -1.71 -18.24
C LEU A 49 18.11 -0.75 -19.09
N LEU A 50 16.99 -1.24 -19.64
CA LEU A 50 16.06 -0.43 -20.42
C LEU A 50 15.35 0.62 -19.54
N LEU A 51 14.88 0.21 -18.35
CA LEU A 51 14.19 1.10 -17.40
C LEU A 51 15.12 2.14 -16.77
N CYS A 52 16.42 1.84 -16.60
CA CYS A 52 17.43 2.81 -16.16
C CYS A 52 17.83 3.82 -17.24
N HIS A 53 17.57 3.53 -18.51
CA HIS A 53 18.05 4.35 -19.61
C HIS A 53 17.21 5.62 -19.78
N GLU A 54 17.80 6.78 -19.49
CA GLU A 54 17.12 8.09 -19.56
C GLU A 54 16.44 8.34 -20.92
N GLY A 55 17.11 7.98 -22.02
CA GLY A 55 16.53 8.12 -23.36
C GLY A 55 15.24 7.32 -23.56
N PHE A 56 15.12 6.14 -22.92
CA PHE A 56 13.89 5.34 -23.01
C PHE A 56 12.77 5.99 -22.21
N LEU A 57 13.05 6.45 -20.99
CA LEU A 57 12.11 7.21 -20.16
C LEU A 57 11.62 8.47 -20.88
N ARG A 58 12.54 9.25 -21.47
CA ARG A 58 12.24 10.46 -22.23
C ARG A 58 11.30 10.17 -23.39
N SER A 59 11.62 9.19 -24.23
CA SER A 59 10.79 8.85 -25.39
C SER A 59 9.42 8.29 -24.98
N ARG A 60 9.37 7.48 -23.90
CA ARG A 60 8.11 7.02 -23.32
C ARG A 60 7.23 8.18 -22.87
N ILE A 61 7.78 9.16 -22.18
CA ILE A 61 7.05 10.33 -21.70
C ILE A 61 6.60 11.23 -22.87
N GLN A 62 7.44 11.43 -23.88
CA GLN A 62 7.07 12.19 -25.08
C GLN A 62 5.92 11.51 -25.84
N SER A 63 5.95 10.18 -25.94
CA SER A 63 4.92 9.40 -26.63
C SER A 63 3.59 9.32 -25.86
N MET A 64 3.65 9.19 -24.52
CA MET A 64 2.46 8.90 -23.70
C MET A 64 1.95 10.10 -22.89
N GLY A 65 2.74 11.16 -22.77
CA GLY A 65 2.56 12.24 -21.80
C GLY A 65 3.19 11.91 -20.44
N LEU A 66 3.54 12.96 -19.66
CA LEU A 66 4.27 12.85 -18.40
C LEU A 66 3.60 11.89 -17.42
N LYS A 67 2.34 12.14 -17.07
CA LYS A 67 1.58 11.35 -16.09
C LYS A 67 1.44 9.87 -16.49
N LYS A 68 1.03 9.60 -17.73
CA LYS A 68 0.84 8.22 -18.22
C LYS A 68 2.18 7.50 -18.39
N GLY A 69 3.20 8.18 -18.89
CA GLY A 69 4.55 7.65 -19.07
C GLY A 69 5.19 7.25 -17.74
N PHE A 70 5.17 8.14 -16.75
CA PHE A 70 5.66 7.84 -15.39
C PHE A 70 4.89 6.70 -14.74
N LYS A 71 3.55 6.74 -14.79
CA LYS A 71 2.70 5.67 -14.26
C LYS A 71 3.07 4.32 -14.84
N LYS A 72 3.24 4.26 -16.16
CA LYS A 72 3.63 3.02 -16.84
C LYS A 72 5.04 2.57 -16.43
N HIS A 73 5.98 3.50 -16.30
CA HIS A 73 7.35 3.20 -15.87
C HIS A 73 7.40 2.57 -14.48
N CYS A 74 6.70 3.14 -13.50
CA CYS A 74 6.62 2.54 -12.16
C CYS A 74 5.90 1.18 -12.17
N CYS A 75 4.82 1.01 -12.94
CA CYS A 75 4.17 -0.30 -13.05
C CYS A 75 5.10 -1.38 -13.62
N ASP A 76 6.01 -1.03 -14.55
CA ASP A 76 7.00 -1.98 -15.06
C ASP A 76 8.05 -2.34 -14.00
N VAL A 77 8.44 -1.40 -13.13
CA VAL A 77 9.31 -1.68 -11.97
C VAL A 77 8.62 -2.61 -10.98
N GLU A 78 7.35 -2.34 -10.64
CA GLU A 78 6.55 -3.19 -9.75
C GLU A 78 6.45 -4.63 -10.29
N MET A 79 6.16 -4.78 -11.58
CA MET A 79 6.07 -6.09 -12.21
C MET A 79 7.41 -6.81 -12.29
N LEU A 80 8.52 -6.08 -12.48
CA LEU A 80 9.87 -6.65 -12.43
C LEU A 80 10.17 -7.21 -11.03
N GLU A 81 9.70 -6.54 -9.98
CA GLU A 81 9.84 -7.01 -8.60
C GLU A 81 9.03 -8.29 -8.35
N ASP A 82 7.73 -8.27 -8.69
CA ASP A 82 6.83 -9.41 -8.48
C ASP A 82 7.35 -10.67 -9.18
N TYR A 83 7.87 -10.54 -10.40
CA TYR A 83 8.42 -11.66 -11.16
C TYR A 83 9.79 -12.12 -10.65
N SER A 84 10.55 -11.24 -10.01
CA SER A 84 11.85 -11.60 -9.42
C SER A 84 11.72 -12.33 -8.08
N GLN A 85 10.57 -12.25 -7.41
CA GLN A 85 10.32 -12.97 -6.16
C GLN A 85 9.97 -14.45 -6.38
N THR A 86 9.48 -14.81 -7.57
CA THR A 86 9.07 -16.20 -7.87
C THR A 86 10.24 -17.10 -8.28
N VAL A 87 11.40 -16.53 -8.65
CA VAL A 87 12.53 -17.27 -9.22
C VAL A 87 13.68 -17.50 -8.21
N ASP A 88 13.81 -16.62 -7.20
CA ASP A 88 14.92 -16.69 -6.22
C ASP A 88 14.40 -16.91 -4.79
N GLU A 89 14.39 -18.17 -4.33
CA GLU A 89 14.14 -18.50 -2.91
C GLU A 89 15.37 -18.23 -2.00
N THR A 90 16.52 -17.85 -2.57
CA THR A 90 17.76 -17.63 -1.82
C THR A 90 17.94 -16.15 -1.44
N GLY A 91 17.75 -15.82 -0.16
CA GLY A 91 17.65 -14.44 0.35
C GLY A 91 18.85 -13.49 0.15
N ALA A 92 19.96 -13.94 -0.46
CA ALA A 92 21.10 -13.07 -0.80
C ALA A 92 20.81 -12.15 -2.01
N ALA A 93 19.77 -12.43 -2.79
CA ALA A 93 19.41 -11.65 -3.99
C ALA A 93 18.73 -10.29 -3.69
N ASN A 94 18.25 -10.05 -2.47
CA ASN A 94 17.39 -8.89 -2.17
C ASN A 94 18.15 -7.55 -2.16
N SER A 95 19.39 -7.51 -1.66
CA SER A 95 20.17 -6.27 -1.57
C SER A 95 20.53 -5.70 -2.96
N SER A 96 20.83 -6.59 -3.93
CA SER A 96 21.13 -6.19 -5.30
C SER A 96 19.89 -5.65 -6.02
N LYS A 97 18.70 -6.20 -5.73
CA LYS A 97 17.42 -5.73 -6.29
C LYS A 97 17.06 -4.32 -5.83
N ILE A 98 17.28 -4.01 -4.55
CA ILE A 98 17.00 -2.67 -3.99
C ILE A 98 17.90 -1.61 -4.63
N LEU A 99 19.22 -1.88 -4.72
CA LEU A 99 20.17 -0.97 -5.38
C LEU A 99 19.78 -0.71 -6.83
N LYS A 100 19.27 -1.74 -7.49
CA LYS A 100 18.78 -1.65 -8.86
C LYS A 100 17.57 -0.70 -8.94
N HIS A 101 16.52 -0.93 -8.15
CA HIS A 101 15.34 -0.06 -8.17
C HIS A 101 15.68 1.41 -7.85
N LEU A 102 16.60 1.64 -6.91
CA LEU A 102 17.10 2.97 -6.59
C LEU A 102 17.66 3.71 -7.81
N GLU A 103 18.44 3.05 -8.66
CA GLU A 103 18.98 3.66 -9.87
C GLU A 103 17.87 4.05 -10.87
N ILE A 104 16.85 3.19 -11.06
CA ILE A 104 15.71 3.51 -11.92
C ILE A 104 14.98 4.76 -11.39
N PHE A 105 14.70 4.80 -10.09
CA PHE A 105 14.01 5.95 -9.49
C PHE A 105 14.86 7.22 -9.53
N GLN A 106 16.19 7.12 -9.39
CA GLN A 106 17.08 8.27 -9.55
C GLN A 106 17.01 8.83 -10.98
N THR A 107 17.00 7.97 -12.01
CA THR A 107 16.81 8.41 -13.40
C THR A 107 15.49 9.15 -13.56
N MET A 108 14.42 8.65 -12.95
CA MET A 108 13.10 9.29 -12.97
C MET A 108 13.09 10.65 -12.27
N GLN A 109 13.70 10.74 -11.09
CA GLN A 109 13.84 11.97 -10.33
C GLN A 109 14.63 13.03 -11.12
N ASN A 110 15.82 12.67 -11.61
CA ASN A 110 16.68 13.58 -12.40
C ASN A 110 15.94 14.13 -13.62
N TYR A 111 15.11 13.30 -14.26
CA TYR A 111 14.28 13.75 -15.39
C TYR A 111 13.25 14.80 -14.95
N LEU A 112 12.54 14.60 -13.83
CA LEU A 112 11.56 15.56 -13.31
C LEU A 112 12.22 16.87 -12.88
N GLU A 113 13.35 16.81 -12.18
CA GLU A 113 14.14 17.99 -11.80
C GLU A 113 14.56 18.79 -13.05
N THR A 114 14.97 18.10 -14.11
CA THR A 114 15.27 18.74 -15.40
C THR A 114 14.04 19.41 -16.01
N GLN A 115 12.87 18.76 -15.96
CA GLN A 115 11.63 19.37 -16.46
C GLN A 115 11.21 20.58 -15.63
N LEU A 116 11.35 20.52 -14.31
CA LEU A 116 11.07 21.64 -13.41
C LEU A 116 12.01 22.82 -13.67
N HIS A 117 13.32 22.56 -13.78
CA HIS A 117 14.31 23.58 -14.12
C HIS A 117 14.02 24.22 -15.48
N ASN A 118 13.66 23.43 -16.49
CA ASN A 118 13.25 23.95 -17.80
C ASN A 118 11.98 24.79 -17.72
N PHE A 119 11.03 24.46 -16.84
CA PHE A 119 9.85 25.28 -16.60
C PHE A 119 10.21 26.63 -15.98
N GLU A 120 11.08 26.64 -14.98
CA GLU A 120 11.45 27.84 -14.20
C GLU A 120 12.42 28.77 -14.93
N SER A 121 13.25 28.22 -15.83
CA SER A 121 14.26 28.98 -16.59
C SER A 121 13.73 29.64 -17.86
N LEU A 122 12.47 29.42 -18.24
CA LEU A 122 11.88 30.05 -19.42
C LEU A 122 11.60 31.54 -19.15
N PRO A 123 12.36 32.48 -19.76
CA PRO A 123 11.98 33.88 -19.72
C PRO A 123 10.61 34.02 -20.39
N GLY A 124 9.76 34.93 -19.91
CA GLY A 124 8.35 35.07 -20.28
C GLY A 124 8.02 35.40 -21.74
N GLY A 125 8.83 35.00 -22.72
CA GLY A 125 8.62 35.09 -24.16
C GLY A 125 8.58 33.72 -24.86
N ASP A 126 7.42 33.44 -25.47
CA ASP A 126 7.16 32.54 -26.60
C ASP A 126 7.38 31.02 -26.51
N LYS A 127 8.10 30.48 -25.53
CA LYS A 127 8.19 29.01 -25.37
C LYS A 127 7.35 28.53 -24.21
N SER A 128 6.19 27.94 -24.53
CA SER A 128 5.45 27.16 -23.54
C SER A 128 6.32 25.98 -23.09
N PRO A 129 6.43 25.71 -21.77
CA PRO A 129 7.12 24.53 -21.27
C PRO A 129 6.48 23.27 -21.86
N ALA A 130 7.30 22.21 -22.01
CA ALA A 130 6.85 20.93 -22.58
C ALA A 130 5.71 20.29 -21.76
N PHE A 131 5.68 20.54 -20.45
CA PHE A 131 4.64 20.09 -19.54
C PHE A 131 4.18 21.21 -18.62
N PRO A 132 2.88 21.30 -18.30
CA PRO A 132 2.38 22.19 -17.27
C PRO A 132 3.03 21.93 -15.90
N ARG A 133 3.27 22.98 -15.11
CA ARG A 133 3.82 22.87 -13.74
C ARG A 133 3.03 21.92 -12.85
N LYS A 134 1.69 21.91 -13.01
CA LYS A 134 0.79 20.98 -12.31
C LYS A 134 1.17 19.52 -12.57
N ASP A 135 1.40 19.17 -13.82
CA ASP A 135 1.69 17.79 -14.23
C ASP A 135 3.04 17.33 -13.68
N ILE A 136 4.01 18.24 -13.55
CA ILE A 136 5.31 17.98 -12.91
C ILE A 136 5.09 17.67 -11.43
N GLY A 137 4.30 18.48 -10.72
CA GLY A 137 3.95 18.22 -9.31
C GLY A 137 3.23 16.89 -9.10
N GLU A 138 2.27 16.54 -9.96
CA GLU A 138 1.60 15.24 -9.91
C GLU A 138 2.55 14.06 -10.19
N ALA A 139 3.57 14.26 -11.03
CA ALA A 139 4.58 13.24 -11.30
C ALA A 139 5.52 13.01 -10.09
N PHE A 140 5.90 14.07 -9.37
CA PHE A 140 6.63 13.96 -8.10
C PHE A 140 5.80 13.24 -7.02
N ASP A 141 4.52 13.60 -6.84
CA ASP A 141 3.58 12.93 -5.93
C ASP A 141 3.48 11.42 -6.24
N PHE A 142 3.38 11.09 -7.53
CA PHE A 142 3.31 9.71 -7.97
C PHE A 142 4.62 8.95 -7.75
N LEU A 143 5.77 9.56 -8.07
CA LEU A 143 7.09 8.98 -7.83
C LEU A 143 7.33 8.72 -6.34
N GLY A 144 6.97 9.66 -5.47
CA GLY A 144 7.00 9.48 -4.02
C GLY A 144 6.17 8.29 -3.57
N THR A 145 4.95 8.17 -4.08
CA THR A 145 4.08 7.00 -3.80
C THR A 145 4.74 5.69 -4.23
N SER A 146 5.39 5.66 -5.39
CA SER A 146 6.11 4.48 -5.88
C SER A 146 7.33 4.13 -5.01
N LEU A 147 8.15 5.12 -4.64
CA LEU A 147 9.29 4.94 -3.73
C LEU A 147 8.87 4.34 -2.38
N GLN A 148 7.73 4.78 -1.83
CA GLN A 148 7.16 4.19 -0.60
C GLN A 148 6.88 2.69 -0.74
N LYS A 149 6.36 2.24 -1.89
CA LYS A 149 6.06 0.81 -2.14
C LYS A 149 7.30 -0.05 -2.03
N HIS A 150 8.45 0.48 -2.47
CA HIS A 150 9.75 -0.18 -2.41
C HIS A 150 10.51 0.11 -1.11
N HIS A 151 9.83 0.63 -0.08
CA HIS A 151 10.40 0.94 1.24
C HIS A 151 11.51 2.01 1.22
N LEU A 152 11.56 2.85 0.20
CA LEU A 152 12.51 3.96 0.04
C LEU A 152 11.93 5.24 0.66
N TRP A 153 11.70 5.21 1.97
CA TRP A 153 10.90 6.20 2.68
C TRP A 153 11.50 7.61 2.65
N ALA A 154 12.80 7.74 2.83
CA ALA A 154 13.46 9.06 2.84
C ALA A 154 13.31 9.74 1.49
N GLN A 155 13.65 9.03 0.41
CA GLN A 155 13.51 9.52 -0.96
C GLN A 155 12.05 9.86 -1.29
N ALA A 156 11.10 9.04 -0.81
CA ALA A 156 9.70 9.34 -1.00
C ALA A 156 9.28 10.68 -0.35
N GLN A 157 9.75 10.97 0.87
CA GLN A 157 9.48 12.25 1.54
C GLN A 157 10.06 13.44 0.79
N ASP A 158 11.26 13.29 0.21
CA ASP A 158 11.86 14.32 -0.63
C ASP A 158 10.95 14.61 -1.84
N MET A 159 10.44 13.57 -2.52
CA MET A 159 9.53 13.73 -3.66
C MET A 159 8.19 14.37 -3.29
N PHE A 160 7.61 14.03 -2.13
CA PHE A 160 6.39 14.69 -1.68
C PHE A 160 6.62 16.15 -1.29
N SER A 161 7.77 16.46 -0.70
CA SER A 161 8.14 17.84 -0.35
C SER A 161 8.29 18.71 -1.60
N GLU A 162 8.91 18.18 -2.65
CA GLU A 162 8.99 18.84 -3.97
C GLU A 162 7.59 19.03 -4.60
N ALA A 163 6.75 17.99 -4.59
CA ALA A 163 5.38 18.10 -5.09
C ALA A 163 4.57 19.18 -4.37
N LEU A 164 4.65 19.25 -3.02
CA LEU A 164 3.99 20.28 -2.22
C LEU A 164 4.52 21.68 -2.53
N THR A 165 5.84 21.82 -2.67
CA THR A 165 6.47 23.09 -3.04
C THR A 165 5.99 23.59 -4.40
N ILE A 166 5.87 22.69 -5.38
CA ILE A 166 5.32 23.01 -6.70
C ILE A 166 3.86 23.47 -6.59
N PHE A 167 3.00 22.72 -5.88
CA PHE A 167 1.59 23.05 -5.74
C PHE A 167 1.37 24.37 -5.00
N GLN A 168 2.12 24.63 -3.93
CA GLN A 168 2.07 25.90 -3.20
C GLN A 168 2.60 27.05 -4.05
N GLY A 169 3.67 26.83 -4.83
CA GLY A 169 4.22 27.80 -5.78
C GLY A 169 3.27 28.13 -6.94
N MET A 170 2.23 27.33 -7.16
CA MET A 170 1.13 27.61 -8.08
C MET A 170 -0.02 28.40 -7.41
N GLY A 171 0.06 28.69 -6.12
CA GLY A 171 -0.99 29.37 -5.36
C GLY A 171 -2.15 28.47 -4.96
N LEU A 172 -1.98 27.14 -4.98
CA LEU A 172 -3.00 26.22 -4.46
C LEU A 172 -3.09 26.36 -2.92
N THR A 173 -4.31 26.41 -2.41
CA THR A 173 -4.59 26.50 -0.97
C THR A 173 -4.42 25.14 -0.29
N ASP A 174 -4.23 25.12 1.03
CA ASP A 174 -4.04 23.88 1.79
C ASP A 174 -5.18 22.85 1.64
N ASP A 175 -6.39 23.31 1.34
CA ASP A 175 -7.57 22.48 1.09
C ASP A 175 -7.69 21.99 -0.36
N SER A 176 -6.74 22.32 -1.24
CA SER A 176 -6.78 21.84 -2.63
C SER A 176 -6.64 20.31 -2.67
N PRO A 177 -7.38 19.61 -3.57
CA PRO A 177 -7.30 18.16 -3.66
C PRO A 177 -5.88 17.62 -3.87
N GLU A 178 -5.03 18.36 -4.59
CA GLU A 178 -3.63 18.02 -4.83
C GLU A 178 -2.79 18.11 -3.55
N ILE A 179 -2.88 19.21 -2.79
CA ILE A 179 -2.12 19.38 -1.55
C ILE A 179 -2.58 18.38 -0.48
N VAL A 180 -3.89 18.20 -0.32
CA VAL A 180 -4.45 17.22 0.61
C VAL A 180 -3.98 15.81 0.27
N ARG A 181 -4.05 15.41 -1.02
CA ARG A 181 -3.59 14.10 -1.49
C ARG A 181 -2.10 13.90 -1.27
N THR A 182 -1.26 14.88 -1.55
CA THR A 182 0.19 14.74 -1.38
C THR A 182 0.60 14.73 0.09
N LYS A 183 0.01 15.57 0.94
CA LYS A 183 0.19 15.49 2.40
C LYS A 183 -0.25 14.12 2.94
N PHE A 184 -1.33 13.58 2.38
CA PHE A 184 -1.77 12.23 2.70
C PHE A 184 -0.75 11.17 2.30
N HIS A 185 -0.27 11.18 1.05
CA HIS A 185 0.74 10.22 0.61
C HIS A 185 2.04 10.34 1.43
N ALA A 186 2.50 11.56 1.73
CA ALA A 186 3.63 11.81 2.61
C ALA A 186 3.41 11.18 3.99
N SER A 187 2.20 11.30 4.53
CA SER A 187 1.82 10.75 5.83
C SER A 187 1.47 9.25 5.77
N ALA A 188 1.22 8.68 4.58
CA ALA A 188 0.73 7.31 4.36
C ALA A 188 1.62 6.23 4.99
N ALA A 189 2.93 6.46 4.95
CA ALA A 189 3.95 5.63 5.61
C ALA A 189 3.74 5.49 7.12
N ALA A 190 3.18 6.53 7.73
CA ALA A 190 2.95 6.66 9.15
C ALA A 190 1.49 6.46 9.52
N LEU A 191 0.59 6.14 8.58
CA LEU A 191 -0.81 6.03 8.96
C LEU A 191 -1.02 4.83 9.88
N PRO A 192 -1.76 5.01 10.97
CA PRO A 192 -2.09 3.90 11.82
C PRO A 192 -2.94 2.90 11.05
N LYS A 193 -2.62 1.61 11.21
CA LYS A 193 -3.43 0.54 10.62
C LYS A 193 -4.76 0.46 11.35
N LEU A 194 -5.80 0.05 10.65
CA LEU A 194 -7.04 -0.33 11.33
C LEU A 194 -6.87 -1.71 11.94
N VAL A 195 -7.23 -1.83 13.21
CA VAL A 195 -7.17 -3.08 13.98
C VAL A 195 -8.46 -3.25 14.78
N LEU A 196 -8.68 -4.46 15.32
CA LEU A 196 -9.71 -4.67 16.32
C LEU A 196 -9.26 -4.14 17.68
N VAL A 197 -10.08 -3.29 18.29
CA VAL A 197 -9.89 -2.75 19.64
C VAL A 197 -11.14 -3.05 20.48
N PRO A 198 -11.07 -2.99 21.82
CA PRO A 198 -12.28 -3.02 22.64
C PRO A 198 -13.24 -1.93 22.18
N ARG A 199 -14.53 -2.24 22.06
CA ARG A 199 -15.54 -1.27 21.60
C ARG A 199 -15.65 -0.03 22.51
N THR A 200 -15.25 -0.17 23.77
CA THR A 200 -15.17 0.91 24.76
C THR A 200 -13.88 1.74 24.65
N SER A 201 -12.93 1.36 23.80
CA SER A 201 -11.66 2.05 23.63
C SER A 201 -11.84 3.43 23.00
N SER A 202 -11.05 4.41 23.45
CA SER A 202 -10.96 5.73 22.81
C SER A 202 -10.43 5.67 21.38
N SER A 203 -9.76 4.58 21.00
CA SER A 203 -9.28 4.34 19.63
C SER A 203 -10.36 3.78 18.71
N CYS A 204 -11.56 3.45 19.21
CA CYS A 204 -12.66 2.93 18.40
C CYS A 204 -13.11 3.99 17.38
N VAL A 205 -13.27 3.59 16.11
CA VAL A 205 -13.79 4.49 15.08
C VAL A 205 -15.31 4.39 14.97
N LYS A 206 -15.97 5.51 14.67
CA LYS A 206 -17.41 5.59 14.42
C LYS A 206 -17.65 6.14 13.04
N LEU A 207 -18.51 5.49 12.27
CA LEU A 207 -18.91 5.92 10.95
C LEU A 207 -19.89 7.09 11.03
N LYS A 208 -19.75 8.04 10.09
CA LYS A 208 -20.68 9.15 9.91
C LYS A 208 -22.00 8.68 9.28
N ASN A 209 -21.92 7.79 8.30
CA ASN A 209 -23.07 7.28 7.54
C ASN A 209 -23.53 5.90 8.04
N ALA A 210 -23.41 5.64 9.35
CA ALA A 210 -23.71 4.32 9.91
C ALA A 210 -25.17 3.88 9.71
N LEU A 211 -26.11 4.81 9.92
CA LEU A 211 -27.54 4.54 9.78
C LEU A 211 -27.91 4.14 8.35
N GLU A 212 -27.31 4.80 7.36
CA GLU A 212 -27.49 4.47 5.94
C GLU A 212 -27.05 3.03 5.64
N ILE A 213 -25.91 2.59 6.19
CA ILE A 213 -25.44 1.20 6.04
C ILE A 213 -26.39 0.22 6.73
N ILE A 214 -26.88 0.56 7.92
CA ILE A 214 -27.83 -0.29 8.67
C ILE A 214 -29.16 -0.41 7.92
N GLU A 215 -29.67 0.68 7.36
CA GLU A 215 -30.92 0.72 6.60
C GLU A 215 -30.78 -0.03 5.27
N ALA A 216 -29.69 0.18 4.54
CA ALA A 216 -29.39 -0.58 3.32
C ALA A 216 -29.31 -2.10 3.59
N ASN A 217 -28.87 -2.52 4.77
CA ASN A 217 -28.82 -3.93 5.14
C ASN A 217 -30.16 -4.55 5.56
N LYS A 218 -31.20 -3.74 5.82
CA LYS A 218 -32.56 -4.21 6.13
C LYS A 218 -33.36 -4.57 4.87
N GLY A 219 -32.90 -4.12 3.69
CA GLY A 219 -33.51 -4.45 2.41
C GLY A 219 -33.61 -5.95 2.21
N THR A 220 -34.64 -6.39 1.49
CA THR A 220 -34.79 -7.81 1.18
C THR A 220 -33.63 -8.27 0.29
N MET A 221 -33.22 -9.54 0.44
CA MET A 221 -32.11 -10.09 -0.37
C MET A 221 -32.38 -9.98 -1.88
N LEU A 222 -33.65 -9.92 -2.30
CA LEU A 222 -34.05 -9.67 -3.68
C LEU A 222 -33.73 -8.24 -4.14
N GLU A 223 -34.04 -7.23 -3.34
CA GLU A 223 -33.72 -5.82 -3.64
C GLU A 223 -32.19 -5.62 -3.72
N ALA A 224 -31.44 -6.30 -2.86
CA ALA A 224 -29.97 -6.28 -2.89
C ALA A 224 -29.39 -6.92 -4.17
N MET A 225 -30.06 -7.93 -4.74
CA MET A 225 -29.66 -8.55 -6.02
C MET A 225 -30.02 -7.66 -7.22
N GLU A 226 -31.13 -6.93 -7.17
CA GLU A 226 -31.48 -5.97 -8.23
C GLU A 226 -30.56 -4.75 -8.22
N GLN A 227 -30.13 -4.29 -7.05
CA GLN A 227 -29.12 -3.23 -6.88
C GLN A 227 -27.69 -3.66 -7.25
N GLU A 228 -27.42 -4.96 -7.43
CA GLU A 228 -26.09 -5.47 -7.78
C GLU A 228 -25.59 -4.97 -9.16
N ASN A 229 -26.51 -4.52 -10.02
CA ASN A 229 -26.18 -3.90 -11.30
C ASN A 229 -25.84 -2.40 -11.21
N ASP A 230 -26.13 -1.75 -10.09
CA ASP A 230 -25.82 -0.35 -9.87
C ASP A 230 -24.47 -0.21 -9.14
N LYS A 231 -23.40 -0.09 -9.93
CA LYS A 231 -22.02 0.01 -9.42
C LYS A 231 -21.75 1.26 -8.57
N ASP A 232 -22.68 2.22 -8.54
CA ASP A 232 -22.48 3.50 -7.88
C ASP A 232 -23.11 3.59 -6.47
N CYS A 233 -23.64 2.48 -5.91
CA CYS A 233 -24.34 2.48 -4.62
C CYS A 233 -23.44 2.46 -3.35
N GLY A 234 -22.13 2.71 -3.50
CA GLY A 234 -21.16 2.69 -2.40
C GLY A 234 -21.45 3.70 -1.29
N ILE A 235 -21.49 3.26 -0.01
CA ILE A 235 -21.59 4.17 1.14
C ILE A 235 -20.17 4.51 1.63
N SER A 236 -19.85 5.80 1.68
CA SER A 236 -18.54 6.30 2.11
C SER A 236 -18.29 6.00 3.59
N LEU A 237 -17.10 5.47 3.91
CA LEU A 237 -16.66 5.22 5.29
C LEU A 237 -16.00 6.44 5.94
N GLU A 238 -16.63 7.60 5.85
CA GLU A 238 -16.23 8.78 6.64
C GLU A 238 -16.43 8.54 8.13
N LEU A 239 -15.56 9.12 8.96
CA LEU A 239 -15.59 8.94 10.40
C LEU A 239 -16.25 10.14 11.10
N SER A 240 -17.25 9.85 11.94
CA SER A 240 -17.84 10.83 12.85
C SER A 240 -16.97 11.05 14.10
N SER A 241 -16.22 10.02 14.53
CA SER A 241 -15.31 10.16 15.66
C SER A 241 -14.04 10.97 15.33
N HIS A 242 -13.74 11.16 14.05
CA HIS A 242 -12.55 11.89 13.59
C HIS A 242 -12.91 12.76 12.37
N PRO A 243 -13.42 13.99 12.59
CA PRO A 243 -13.84 14.86 11.50
C PRO A 243 -12.74 15.11 10.46
N GLY A 244 -13.11 15.04 9.18
CA GLY A 244 -12.15 15.16 8.06
C GLY A 244 -11.40 13.87 7.73
N GLN A 245 -11.66 12.78 8.45
CA GLN A 245 -10.99 11.49 8.26
C GLN A 245 -12.00 10.39 7.85
N ALA A 246 -11.48 9.31 7.30
CA ALA A 246 -12.19 8.15 6.78
C ALA A 246 -11.35 6.88 6.93
N VAL A 247 -12.01 5.73 6.71
CA VAL A 247 -11.32 4.48 6.40
C VAL A 247 -10.78 4.56 4.97
N VAL A 248 -9.49 4.32 4.80
CA VAL A 248 -8.79 4.43 3.51
C VAL A 248 -8.04 3.14 3.18
N LEU A 249 -7.77 2.91 1.90
CA LEU A 249 -6.85 1.86 1.46
C LEU A 249 -5.41 2.26 1.70
N MET A 250 -4.65 1.41 2.38
CA MET A 250 -3.19 1.55 2.44
C MET A 250 -2.60 1.10 1.08
N ARG A 251 -2.20 2.05 0.23
CA ARG A 251 -1.57 1.76 -1.07
C ARG A 251 -0.06 1.49 -0.91
N PRO A 252 0.49 0.48 -1.60
CA PRO A 252 0.02 -0.88 -1.78
C PRO A 252 0.98 -1.81 -1.01
N GLY A 253 0.69 -2.06 0.25
CA GLY A 253 1.25 -3.22 0.91
C GLY A 253 0.40 -4.42 0.50
N TYR A 254 0.74 -5.11 -0.59
CA TYR A 254 0.23 -6.46 -0.78
C TYR A 254 0.83 -7.31 0.33
N SER A 255 0.07 -7.58 1.38
CA SER A 255 0.48 -8.64 2.30
C SER A 255 0.14 -9.95 1.60
N GLY A 256 1.12 -10.55 0.94
CA GLY A 256 1.04 -11.91 0.38
C GLY A 256 0.90 -12.93 1.51
N LEU A 257 -0.24 -12.92 2.20
CA LEU A 257 -0.59 -13.92 3.20
C LEU A 257 -1.05 -15.16 2.45
N ALA A 258 -0.15 -16.14 2.28
CA ALA A 258 -0.42 -17.44 1.65
C ALA A 258 -1.02 -17.34 0.22
N GLY A 259 -0.54 -16.37 -0.56
CA GLY A 259 -1.05 -16.11 -1.91
C GLY A 259 -2.46 -15.52 -1.96
N ALA A 260 -3.03 -15.11 -0.81
CA ALA A 260 -4.23 -14.29 -0.77
C ALA A 260 -3.84 -12.81 -0.87
N TYR A 261 -4.41 -12.12 -1.87
CA TYR A 261 -4.24 -10.68 -2.07
C TYR A 261 -5.09 -9.89 -1.06
N ALA A 262 -4.66 -9.82 0.19
CA ALA A 262 -5.31 -8.98 1.20
C ALA A 262 -4.76 -7.55 1.15
N ARG A 263 -5.65 -6.56 1.11
CA ARG A 263 -5.29 -5.13 1.20
C ARG A 263 -5.50 -4.63 2.62
N THR A 264 -4.48 -4.02 3.20
CA THR A 264 -4.59 -3.47 4.55
C THR A 264 -5.39 -2.16 4.53
N LEU A 265 -6.28 -1.99 5.50
CA LEU A 265 -6.99 -0.74 5.72
C LEU A 265 -6.27 0.15 6.73
N SER A 266 -6.41 1.45 6.54
CA SER A 266 -5.80 2.46 7.38
C SER A 266 -6.76 3.61 7.65
N PHE A 267 -6.33 4.53 8.50
CA PHE A 267 -7.01 5.77 8.84
C PHE A 267 -6.39 6.91 8.02
N GLY A 268 -7.21 7.73 7.37
CA GLY A 268 -6.74 8.81 6.50
C GLY A 268 -7.80 9.87 6.21
N PRO A 269 -7.53 10.86 5.35
CA PRO A 269 -8.45 11.95 5.06
C PRO A 269 -9.64 11.47 4.25
N LYS A 270 -10.78 12.13 4.45
CA LYS A 270 -12.09 11.73 3.88
C LYS A 270 -12.12 11.70 2.35
N GLU A 271 -11.27 12.47 1.68
CA GLU A 271 -11.19 12.51 0.21
C GLU A 271 -10.66 11.20 -0.38
N SER A 272 -10.02 10.37 0.46
CA SER A 272 -9.53 9.04 0.11
C SER A 272 -10.38 7.91 0.68
N ALA A 273 -11.58 8.23 1.19
CA ALA A 273 -12.48 7.26 1.79
C ALA A 273 -12.76 6.10 0.82
N ILE A 274 -12.78 4.89 1.36
CA ILE A 274 -13.35 3.76 0.63
C ILE A 274 -14.87 3.77 0.78
N PHE A 275 -15.52 3.18 -0.22
CA PHE A 275 -16.94 2.96 -0.24
C PHE A 275 -17.21 1.47 0.00
N LEU A 276 -18.10 1.16 0.93
CA LEU A 276 -18.60 -0.19 1.15
C LEU A 276 -20.12 -0.24 1.02
N CYS A 277 -20.62 -1.39 0.64
CA CYS A 277 -22.04 -1.69 0.66
C CYS A 277 -22.28 -2.88 1.62
N PRO A 278 -23.44 -2.96 2.27
CA PRO A 278 -23.82 -4.16 3.01
C PRO A 278 -24.29 -5.26 2.05
N ARG A 279 -23.90 -6.52 2.32
CA ARG A 279 -24.40 -7.73 1.65
C ARG A 279 -24.70 -8.79 2.70
N GLY A 280 -25.87 -8.69 3.33
CA GLY A 280 -26.30 -9.57 4.40
C GLY A 280 -25.47 -9.37 5.68
N GLU A 281 -24.54 -10.27 5.95
CA GLU A 281 -23.65 -10.16 7.13
C GLU A 281 -22.25 -9.68 6.81
N MET A 282 -22.00 -9.32 5.55
CA MET A 282 -20.68 -8.91 5.06
C MET A 282 -20.74 -7.46 4.62
N LEU A 283 -19.60 -6.78 4.72
CA LEU A 283 -19.39 -5.47 4.11
C LEU A 283 -18.45 -5.67 2.91
N TRP A 284 -18.90 -5.28 1.72
CA TRP A 284 -18.16 -5.48 0.48
C TRP A 284 -17.84 -4.17 -0.22
N ARG A 285 -16.80 -4.14 -1.03
CA ARG A 285 -16.40 -2.98 -1.82
C ARG A 285 -16.81 -3.18 -3.28
N PRO A 286 -17.69 -2.35 -3.85
CA PRO A 286 -18.19 -2.53 -5.21
C PRO A 286 -17.09 -2.41 -6.28
N ASP A 287 -16.07 -1.57 -6.05
CA ASP A 287 -15.00 -1.31 -7.02
C ASP A 287 -14.25 -2.58 -7.49
N ASP A 288 -14.04 -3.54 -6.60
CA ASP A 288 -13.23 -4.72 -6.84
C ASP A 288 -13.77 -5.99 -6.18
N ASP A 289 -15.02 -5.94 -5.73
CA ASP A 289 -15.73 -7.04 -5.07
C ASP A 289 -14.93 -7.60 -3.88
N SER A 290 -14.26 -6.74 -3.09
CA SER A 290 -13.50 -7.19 -1.92
C SER A 290 -14.33 -7.15 -0.65
N LEU A 291 -14.19 -8.15 0.21
CA LEU A 291 -14.88 -8.25 1.50
C LEU A 291 -14.03 -7.69 2.63
N LEU A 292 -14.65 -6.97 3.56
CA LEU A 292 -14.03 -6.61 4.83
C LEU A 292 -13.79 -7.88 5.66
N ALA A 293 -12.57 -8.04 6.15
CA ALA A 293 -12.16 -9.23 6.88
C ALA A 293 -11.15 -8.92 8.00
N SER A 294 -11.17 -9.75 9.04
CA SER A 294 -10.11 -9.93 10.04
C SER A 294 -9.60 -11.37 10.00
N PHE A 295 -8.55 -11.67 10.76
CA PHE A 295 -8.17 -13.07 10.97
C PHE A 295 -9.24 -13.84 11.73
N LYS A 296 -9.33 -15.14 11.47
CA LYS A 296 -10.29 -16.02 12.11
C LYS A 296 -10.12 -15.99 13.63
N GLY A 297 -11.23 -15.84 14.34
CA GLY A 297 -11.28 -15.72 15.80
C GLY A 297 -11.38 -14.27 16.28
N SER A 298 -11.01 -13.29 15.43
CA SER A 298 -11.18 -11.85 15.67
C SER A 298 -10.70 -11.44 17.06
N HIS A 299 -9.38 -11.33 17.23
CA HIS A 299 -8.73 -10.96 18.47
C HIS A 299 -8.35 -9.48 18.51
N MET A 300 -8.22 -8.93 19.72
CA MET A 300 -7.72 -7.57 19.89
C MET A 300 -6.33 -7.41 19.25
N GLY A 301 -6.15 -6.33 18.50
CA GLY A 301 -4.94 -6.03 17.74
C GLY A 301 -4.89 -6.68 16.35
N ASP A 302 -5.85 -7.54 15.99
CA ASP A 302 -5.90 -8.10 14.64
C ASP A 302 -6.16 -7.00 13.62
N SER A 303 -5.37 -7.02 12.54
CA SER A 303 -5.50 -6.07 11.45
C SER A 303 -6.80 -6.31 10.65
N ILE A 304 -7.34 -5.22 10.12
CA ILE A 304 -8.49 -5.25 9.22
C ILE A 304 -8.02 -5.16 7.77
N PHE A 305 -8.62 -6.00 6.93
CA PHE A 305 -8.25 -6.16 5.53
C PHE A 305 -9.47 -6.07 4.61
N LEU A 306 -9.20 -5.83 3.33
CA LEU A 306 -10.09 -6.17 2.22
C LEU A 306 -9.55 -7.39 1.47
N VAL A 307 -10.38 -8.42 1.33
CA VAL A 307 -10.05 -9.68 0.66
C VAL A 307 -10.95 -9.84 -0.58
N PRO A 308 -10.40 -9.83 -1.80
CA PRO A 308 -11.15 -10.03 -3.04
C PRO A 308 -12.04 -11.28 -3.05
N SER A 309 -13.32 -11.12 -3.43
CA SER A 309 -14.34 -12.18 -3.45
C SER A 309 -14.02 -13.32 -4.43
N TYR A 310 -13.32 -13.05 -5.54
CA TYR A 310 -13.01 -14.07 -6.53
C TYR A 310 -12.11 -15.16 -5.94
N MET A 311 -11.31 -14.80 -4.94
CA MET A 311 -10.55 -15.78 -4.18
C MET A 311 -11.47 -16.61 -3.29
N TRP A 312 -12.58 -16.05 -2.81
CA TRP A 312 -13.61 -16.79 -2.07
C TRP A 312 -14.23 -17.88 -2.93
N LYS A 313 -14.58 -17.60 -4.20
CA LYS A 313 -15.16 -18.63 -5.09
C LYS A 313 -14.23 -19.82 -5.33
N SER A 314 -12.93 -19.56 -5.49
CA SER A 314 -11.94 -20.60 -5.83
C SER A 314 -11.29 -21.27 -4.61
N ARG A 315 -11.25 -20.57 -3.46
CA ARG A 315 -10.55 -21.01 -2.25
C ARG A 315 -11.39 -20.85 -0.97
N GLN A 316 -12.73 -20.91 -1.09
CA GLN A 316 -13.66 -20.65 0.01
C GLN A 316 -13.27 -21.34 1.31
N LYS A 317 -13.01 -22.65 1.25
CA LYS A 317 -12.67 -23.46 2.44
C LYS A 317 -11.37 -23.03 3.11
N PHE A 318 -10.40 -22.59 2.32
CA PHE A 318 -9.13 -22.08 2.82
C PHE A 318 -9.31 -20.67 3.39
N LEU A 319 -9.95 -19.76 2.67
CA LEU A 319 -10.12 -18.40 3.16
C LEU A 319 -11.04 -18.31 4.39
N SER A 320 -12.10 -19.11 4.47
CA SER A 320 -12.95 -19.23 5.66
C SER A 320 -12.26 -19.93 6.84
N SER A 321 -11.12 -20.60 6.62
CA SER A 321 -10.26 -21.08 7.71
C SER A 321 -9.27 -20.01 8.17
N LEU A 322 -8.94 -19.03 7.32
CA LEU A 322 -8.00 -17.95 7.61
C LEU A 322 -8.69 -16.70 8.18
N PHE A 323 -9.85 -16.35 7.66
CA PHE A 323 -10.48 -15.04 7.83
C PHE A 323 -11.90 -15.16 8.37
N ASP A 324 -12.27 -14.15 9.13
CA ASP A 324 -13.64 -13.84 9.51
C ASP A 324 -14.10 -12.62 8.70
N CYS A 325 -15.20 -12.76 7.96
CA CYS A 325 -15.74 -11.70 7.10
C CYS A 325 -17.13 -11.23 7.56
N HIS A 326 -17.61 -11.72 8.70
CA HIS A 326 -18.93 -11.37 9.22
C HIS A 326 -18.81 -10.12 10.10
N PHE A 327 -19.04 -8.95 9.50
CA PHE A 327 -18.99 -7.66 10.18
C PHE A 327 -20.36 -7.00 10.19
N GLY A 328 -20.75 -6.46 11.35
CA GLY A 328 -21.94 -5.65 11.52
C GLY A 328 -21.59 -4.19 11.82
N VAL A 329 -22.43 -3.26 11.34
CA VAL A 329 -22.43 -1.87 11.80
C VAL A 329 -23.43 -1.74 12.94
N ASN A 330 -22.94 -1.30 14.10
CA ASN A 330 -23.75 -1.10 15.30
C ASN A 330 -24.51 0.24 15.25
N PRO A 331 -25.63 0.39 16.00
CA PRO A 331 -26.39 1.64 16.05
C PRO A 331 -25.59 2.88 16.50
N ASP A 332 -24.48 2.69 17.22
CA ASP A 332 -23.57 3.76 17.66
C ASP A 332 -22.51 4.14 16.61
N GLY A 333 -22.58 3.54 15.42
CA GLY A 333 -21.69 3.75 14.29
C GLY A 333 -20.39 2.97 14.32
N THR A 334 -20.17 2.11 15.32
CA THR A 334 -18.99 1.24 15.35
C THR A 334 -19.16 0.04 14.41
N ILE A 335 -18.05 -0.50 13.90
CA ILE A 335 -18.05 -1.72 13.06
C ILE A 335 -17.46 -2.86 13.90
N SER A 336 -18.18 -3.96 14.07
CA SER A 336 -17.76 -5.08 14.93
C SER A 336 -17.82 -6.42 14.19
N PRO A 337 -16.86 -7.34 14.43
CA PRO A 337 -17.00 -8.71 13.96
C PRO A 337 -18.13 -9.39 14.74
N LYS A 338 -18.98 -10.17 14.07
CA LYS A 338 -20.11 -10.87 14.72
C LYS A 338 -19.66 -11.91 15.74
N VAL A 339 -18.50 -12.52 15.50
CA VAL A 339 -17.94 -13.57 16.34
C VAL A 339 -17.40 -13.00 17.66
N ASN A 340 -17.12 -11.69 17.71
CA ASN A 340 -16.63 -11.01 18.91
C ASN A 340 -17.17 -9.55 18.99
N PRO A 341 -18.45 -9.38 19.36
CA PRO A 341 -19.13 -8.08 19.30
C PRO A 341 -18.62 -7.05 20.32
N ASP A 342 -17.84 -7.49 21.31
CA ASP A 342 -17.18 -6.61 22.29
C ASP A 342 -15.96 -5.90 21.69
N LEU A 343 -15.49 -6.35 20.52
CA LEU A 343 -14.46 -5.67 19.74
C LEU A 343 -15.11 -4.83 18.64
N ALA A 344 -14.39 -3.79 18.22
CA ALA A 344 -14.76 -2.96 17.09
C ALA A 344 -13.52 -2.56 16.28
N VAL A 345 -13.71 -2.12 15.05
CA VAL A 345 -12.68 -1.50 14.24
C VAL A 345 -12.24 -0.22 14.93
N GLY A 346 -10.93 -0.06 15.09
CA GLY A 346 -10.30 1.10 15.68
C GLY A 346 -8.96 1.43 15.05
N ILE A 347 -8.41 2.55 15.49
CA ILE A 347 -7.09 3.03 15.08
C ILE A 347 -6.06 2.26 15.89
N GLY A 348 -5.26 1.46 15.21
CA GLY A 348 -4.16 0.73 15.81
C GLY A 348 -3.01 1.64 16.21
N PRO A 349 -2.07 1.12 17.00
CA PRO A 349 -0.81 1.80 17.24
C PRO A 349 -0.05 2.05 15.94
N TYR A 350 0.80 3.08 15.91
CA TYR A 350 1.74 3.29 14.82
C TYR A 350 2.62 2.04 14.60
N PRO A 351 2.88 1.64 13.35
CA PRO A 351 3.71 0.48 13.08
C PRO A 351 5.11 0.66 13.67
N ALA A 352 5.68 -0.44 14.17
CA ALA A 352 7.10 -0.47 14.51
C ALA A 352 7.93 -0.22 13.25
N VAL A 353 8.82 0.76 13.30
CA VAL A 353 9.77 1.04 12.22
C VAL A 353 11.20 0.94 12.75
N LEU A 354 12.13 0.62 11.86
CA LEU A 354 13.55 0.69 12.18
C LEU A 354 13.94 2.16 12.32
N VAL A 355 14.58 2.49 13.44
CA VAL A 355 15.07 3.84 13.74
C VAL A 355 16.57 3.79 14.02
N ALA A 356 17.24 4.94 13.90
CA ALA A 356 18.64 5.07 14.31
C ALA A 356 18.82 4.58 15.76
N ARG A 357 19.97 3.95 16.06
CA ARG A 357 20.23 3.35 17.38
C ARG A 357 20.06 4.32 18.55
N ASN A 358 20.31 5.61 18.32
CA ASN A 358 20.20 6.68 19.32
C ASN A 358 18.87 7.46 19.23
N SER A 359 17.93 7.02 18.39
CA SER A 359 16.62 7.65 18.28
C SER A 359 15.87 7.59 19.61
N PRO A 360 15.18 8.67 20.02
CA PRO A 360 14.30 8.65 21.18
C PRO A 360 13.13 7.67 21.01
N SER A 361 12.73 7.38 19.76
CA SER A 361 11.62 6.47 19.44
C SER A 361 12.00 4.98 19.49
N ARG A 362 13.22 4.64 19.92
CA ARG A 362 13.66 3.24 19.98
C ARG A 362 12.90 2.47 21.07
N PHE A 363 12.63 1.20 20.80
CA PHE A 363 12.10 0.30 21.82
C PHE A 363 13.18 -0.14 22.80
N ILE A 364 12.91 0.08 24.08
CA ILE A 364 13.75 -0.36 25.19
C ILE A 364 12.90 -1.33 25.99
N PHE A 365 13.31 -2.60 26.06
CA PHE A 365 12.58 -3.60 26.82
C PHE A 365 12.91 -3.52 28.31
N LYS A 366 11.88 -3.57 29.16
CA LYS A 366 12.03 -3.54 30.63
C LYS A 366 12.96 -4.66 31.13
N HIS A 367 12.85 -5.85 30.53
CA HIS A 367 13.66 -7.03 30.85
C HIS A 367 14.80 -7.27 29.85
N GLY A 368 15.27 -6.23 29.14
CA GLY A 368 16.27 -6.36 28.07
C GLY A 368 17.57 -7.06 28.51
N GLN A 369 18.09 -6.73 29.69
CA GLN A 369 19.31 -7.37 30.22
C GLN A 369 19.10 -8.86 30.53
N GLU A 370 17.93 -9.23 31.06
CA GLU A 370 17.60 -10.62 31.36
C GLU A 370 17.45 -11.44 30.07
N LEU A 371 16.86 -10.87 29.02
CA LEU A 371 16.77 -11.48 27.69
C LEU A 371 18.16 -11.79 27.13
N VAL A 372 19.11 -10.83 27.22
CA VAL A 372 20.51 -11.04 26.78
C VAL A 372 21.19 -12.15 27.59
N LYS A 373 21.04 -12.14 28.92
CA LYS A 373 21.59 -13.20 29.80
C LYS A 373 21.01 -14.58 29.47
N LYS A 374 19.71 -14.68 29.21
CA LYS A 374 19.04 -15.94 28.80
C LYS A 374 19.51 -16.41 27.41
N GLN A 375 19.79 -15.49 26.48
CA GLN A 375 20.32 -15.82 25.15
C GLN A 375 21.74 -16.40 25.22
N GLN A 376 22.61 -15.82 26.06
CA GLN A 376 24.00 -16.27 26.24
C GLN A 376 24.10 -17.65 26.91
N LYS A 377 23.13 -18.05 27.73
CA LYS A 377 23.10 -19.36 28.41
C LYS A 377 22.76 -20.56 27.49
N ARG A 378 22.50 -20.35 26.19
CA ARG A 378 22.20 -21.43 25.22
C ARG A 378 23.42 -22.20 24.69
N VAL A 379 24.53 -22.22 25.42
CA VAL A 379 25.70 -23.05 25.09
C VAL A 379 25.50 -24.46 25.67
N GLY A 380 24.83 -25.32 24.90
CA GLY A 380 24.55 -26.73 25.26
C GLY A 380 23.20 -27.19 24.71
N HIS A 381 23.15 -28.35 24.07
CA HIS A 381 22.00 -28.87 23.30
C HIS A 381 20.74 -29.22 24.11
N ILE A 382 20.65 -28.87 25.40
CA ILE A 382 19.47 -29.15 26.21
C ILE A 382 18.51 -27.96 26.18
N ARG A 383 17.44 -28.07 25.39
CA ARG A 383 16.31 -27.13 25.41
C ARG A 383 15.47 -27.33 26.67
N VAL A 384 15.90 -26.76 27.79
CA VAL A 384 15.00 -26.59 28.94
C VAL A 384 13.92 -25.58 28.54
N ARG A 385 12.63 -25.95 28.66
CA ARG A 385 11.51 -24.99 28.53
C ARG A 385 11.66 -23.94 29.62
N GLN A 386 12.18 -22.77 29.27
CA GLN A 386 12.22 -21.62 30.16
C GLN A 386 10.88 -20.88 30.07
N GLU A 387 10.37 -20.43 31.21
CA GLU A 387 9.29 -19.45 31.24
C GLU A 387 9.71 -18.22 30.42
N GLY A 388 8.84 -17.85 29.47
CA GLY A 388 9.05 -16.71 28.60
C GLY A 388 9.03 -15.42 29.41
N LEU A 389 10.00 -14.52 29.16
CA LEU A 389 9.93 -13.17 29.71
C LEU A 389 8.93 -12.36 28.88
N PRO A 390 8.07 -11.55 29.51
CA PRO A 390 7.17 -10.68 28.77
C PRO A 390 7.99 -9.56 28.10
N LEU A 391 7.66 -9.28 26.84
CA LEU A 391 8.33 -8.27 26.02
C LEU A 391 7.73 -6.87 26.26
N VAL A 392 7.72 -6.44 27.52
CA VAL A 392 7.20 -5.12 27.94
C VAL A 392 8.21 -4.01 27.62
N LEU A 393 7.71 -2.87 27.15
CA LEU A 393 8.51 -1.72 26.78
C LEU A 393 8.67 -0.77 27.98
N ALA A 394 9.92 -0.51 28.36
CA ALA A 394 10.28 0.56 29.29
C ALA A 394 10.24 1.94 28.62
N SER A 395 10.55 2.04 27.33
CA SER A 395 10.49 3.33 26.61
C SER A 395 9.06 3.80 26.30
N HIS A 396 8.07 2.90 26.38
CA HIS A 396 6.66 3.20 26.10
C HIS A 396 5.80 2.53 27.18
N PRO A 397 5.63 3.16 28.37
CA PRO A 397 4.90 2.58 29.48
C PRO A 397 3.47 2.17 29.10
N GLY A 398 3.04 0.98 29.52
CA GLY A 398 1.75 0.40 29.17
C GLY A 398 1.75 -0.39 27.85
N TRP A 399 2.89 -0.49 27.16
CA TRP A 399 3.00 -1.21 25.90
C TRP A 399 3.86 -2.47 26.03
N ALA A 400 3.44 -3.52 25.34
CA ALA A 400 4.21 -4.76 25.22
C ALA A 400 4.12 -5.31 23.81
N LEU A 401 5.14 -6.07 23.40
CA LEU A 401 5.04 -6.87 22.19
C LEU A 401 4.30 -8.17 22.51
N GLN A 402 3.20 -8.39 21.81
CA GLN A 402 2.48 -9.64 21.88
C GLN A 402 2.75 -10.48 20.63
N ALA A 403 3.00 -11.78 20.83
CA ALA A 403 2.93 -12.72 19.73
C ALA A 403 1.47 -12.85 19.28
N GLN A 404 1.23 -12.72 17.98
CA GLN A 404 -0.10 -12.92 17.43
C GLN A 404 -0.50 -14.39 17.59
N LEU A 405 -1.40 -14.67 18.55
CA LEU A 405 -1.98 -16.00 18.77
C LEU A 405 -2.94 -16.29 17.61
N GLY A 406 -2.83 -17.47 16.99
CA GLY A 406 -3.83 -17.95 16.03
C GLY A 406 -3.55 -17.68 14.56
N SER A 407 -2.35 -17.24 14.14
CA SER A 407 -2.00 -17.29 12.71
C SER A 407 -1.95 -18.77 12.26
N PRO A 408 -2.84 -19.23 11.38
CA PRO A 408 -2.86 -20.61 10.88
C PRO A 408 -1.62 -20.94 10.03
N LEU A 409 -0.84 -19.92 9.66
CA LEU A 409 0.51 -20.08 9.14
C LEU A 409 1.46 -20.27 10.32
N ASN A 410 1.64 -21.54 10.72
CA ASN A 410 2.65 -22.04 11.66
C ASN A 410 4.11 -21.84 11.18
N PHE A 411 4.39 -20.80 10.39
CA PHE A 411 5.74 -20.33 10.17
C PHE A 411 6.09 -19.45 11.36
N GLY A 412 7.27 -19.63 11.96
CA GLY A 412 7.75 -18.88 13.13
C GLY A 412 7.98 -17.38 12.90
N ALA A 413 7.14 -16.72 12.12
CA ALA A 413 7.08 -15.29 11.93
C ALA A 413 6.37 -14.66 13.13
N PHE A 414 7.15 -14.05 14.02
CA PHE A 414 6.63 -13.17 15.05
C PHE A 414 6.12 -11.90 14.37
N ARG A 415 4.79 -11.73 14.28
CA ARG A 415 4.22 -10.40 14.06
C ARG A 415 4.12 -9.70 15.40
N ILE A 416 4.72 -8.52 15.45
CA ILE A 416 4.80 -7.68 16.64
C ILE A 416 3.58 -6.75 16.61
N ASN A 417 2.56 -7.07 17.40
CA ASN A 417 1.47 -6.15 17.69
C ASN A 417 1.72 -5.48 19.03
N PHE A 418 1.42 -4.19 19.14
CA PHE A 418 1.39 -3.51 20.43
C PHE A 418 -0.03 -3.50 20.97
N ILE A 419 -0.16 -3.85 22.24
CA ILE A 419 -1.38 -3.65 22.98
C ILE A 419 -1.10 -2.56 23.99
N GLY A 420 -1.85 -1.46 23.88
CA GLY A 420 -1.98 -0.53 24.99
C GLY A 420 -2.72 -1.24 26.11
N MET A 421 -2.04 -1.54 27.20
CA MET A 421 -2.69 -2.03 28.41
C MET A 421 -3.39 -0.83 29.04
N SER A 422 -4.72 -0.87 29.04
CA SER A 422 -5.51 -0.03 29.95
C SER A 422 -5.05 -0.37 31.37
N VAL A 423 -4.39 0.56 32.03
CA VAL A 423 -4.18 0.48 33.48
C VAL A 423 -5.57 0.68 34.07
N ALA A 424 -6.18 -0.41 34.53
CA ALA A 424 -7.29 -0.30 35.45
C ALA A 424 -6.68 0.24 36.75
N ASP A 425 -6.99 1.50 37.07
CA ASP A 425 -6.70 2.09 38.39
C ASP A 425 -7.48 1.35 39.48
#